data_AF-A0A7W3SUC5-F1
#
_entry.id   AF-A0A7W3SUC5-F1
#
_cell.length_a   1.000
_cell.length_b   1.000
_cell.length_c   1.000
_cell.angle_alpha   90.00
_cell.angle_beta   90.00
_cell.angle_gamma   90.00
#
_symmetry.space_group_name_H-M   'P 1'
#
loop_
_entity.id
_entity.type
_entity.pdbx_description
1 polymer ?
#
loop_
_entity_poly.entity_id
_entity_poly.type
_entity_poly.pdbx_seq_one_letter_code
_entity_poly.pdbx_strand_id
1 'polypeptide(L)' 'MIKLAFWKKKATGFSKNSNVRDIKSQKCSRCGKYKLIAFYADEYGGVKGLCKECRKEIEKTRELFPI' A
#
# COMPACT_ATOMS: atom_id res chain seq x y z
N MET A 1 -17.01 3.73 32.47
CA MET A 1 -15.60 3.84 32.04
C MET A 1 -15.50 3.33 30.60
N ILE A 2 -15.46 4.20 29.59
CA ILE A 2 -15.37 3.78 28.18
C ILE A 2 -14.09 4.39 27.61
N LYS A 3 -13.08 3.54 27.39
CA LYS A 3 -11.76 3.90 26.87
C LYS A 3 -11.87 3.91 25.35
N LEU A 4 -12.34 5.03 24.78
CA LEU A 4 -12.42 5.20 23.32
C LEU A 4 -11.00 5.22 22.74
N ALA A 5 -10.72 4.21 21.93
CA ALA A 5 -9.43 3.96 21.31
C ALA A 5 -8.98 5.16 20.45
N PHE A 6 -7.73 5.54 20.64
CA PHE A 6 -7.05 6.64 19.97
C PHE A 6 -6.97 6.37 18.47
N TRP A 7 -7.93 6.89 17.70
CA TRP A 7 -7.96 6.74 16.26
C TRP A 7 -6.90 7.65 15.64
N LYS A 8 -5.71 7.09 15.39
CA LYS A 8 -4.59 7.77 14.73
C LYS A 8 -4.93 7.94 13.24
N LYS A 9 -5.77 8.94 12.92
CA LYS A 9 -6.05 9.38 11.56
C LYS A 9 -4.73 9.84 10.92
N LYS A 10 -4.08 8.97 10.14
CA LYS A 10 -3.05 9.41 9.18
C LYS A 10 -3.79 10.11 8.05
N ALA A 11 -3.74 11.44 8.06
CA ALA A 11 -4.17 12.25 6.95
C ALA A 11 -3.38 11.85 5.68
N THR A 12 -4.10 11.49 4.62
CA THR A 12 -3.58 11.57 3.25
C THR A 12 -4.71 12.09 2.36
N GLY A 13 -4.87 13.41 2.35
CA GLY A 13 -5.46 14.06 1.19
C GLY A 13 -4.49 13.94 0.01
N PHE A 14 -4.97 13.48 -1.13
CA PHE A 14 -5.11 14.31 -2.33
C PHE A 14 -5.84 13.49 -3.39
N SER A 15 -7.10 13.85 -3.61
CA SER A 15 -7.79 13.53 -4.86
C SER A 15 -7.10 14.32 -5.97
N LYS A 16 -6.62 13.64 -7.01
CA LYS A 16 -6.46 14.19 -8.35
C LYS A 16 -6.42 13.06 -9.37
N ASN A 17 -7.52 12.98 -10.09
CA ASN A 17 -7.75 12.27 -11.35
C ASN A 17 -6.57 12.43 -12.32
N SER A 18 -6.05 11.31 -12.86
CA SER A 18 -5.42 11.27 -14.19
C SER A 18 -5.18 9.82 -14.61
N ASN A 19 -5.94 9.40 -15.61
CA ASN A 19 -5.66 8.22 -16.43
C ASN A 19 -4.26 8.37 -17.07
N VAL A 20 -3.51 7.26 -17.08
CA VAL A 20 -2.27 7.03 -17.85
C VAL A 20 -0.94 7.55 -17.26
N ARG A 21 -0.20 6.61 -16.64
CA ARG A 21 1.23 6.30 -16.84
C ARG A 21 2.28 7.42 -16.74
N ASP A 22 2.14 8.30 -15.77
CA ASP A 22 3.31 8.93 -15.17
C ASP A 22 3.88 7.97 -14.12
N ILE A 23 5.13 7.52 -14.29
CA ILE A 23 5.87 6.74 -13.29
C ILE A 23 6.25 7.69 -12.12
N LYS A 24 5.26 8.36 -11.54
CA LYS A 24 5.39 9.18 -10.35
C LYS A 24 5.44 8.24 -9.16
N SER A 25 6.53 8.30 -8.41
CA SER A 25 6.75 7.57 -7.17
C SER A 25 5.46 7.56 -6.32
N GLN A 26 4.92 6.38 -6.05
CA GLN A 26 3.72 6.19 -5.23
C GLN A 26 4.11 5.73 -3.82
N LYS A 27 3.21 5.95 -2.86
CA LYS A 27 3.46 5.60 -1.47
C LYS A 27 3.31 4.09 -1.25
N CYS A 28 4.36 3.42 -0.78
CA CYS A 28 4.27 2.02 -0.40
C CYS A 28 3.36 1.85 0.83
N SER A 29 2.41 0.91 0.77
CA SER A 29 1.46 0.64 1.85
C SER A 29 2.12 0.07 3.10
N ARG A 30 3.31 -0.54 2.95
CA ARG A 30 4.06 -1.17 4.04
C ARG A 30 5.02 -0.20 4.72
N CYS A 31 5.97 0.37 3.97
CA CYS A 31 7.02 1.23 4.52
C CYS A 31 6.69 2.73 4.47
N GLY A 32 5.64 3.13 3.74
CA GLY A 32 5.21 4.53 3.66
C GLY A 32 6.10 5.46 2.83
N LYS A 33 7.20 4.95 2.24
CA LYS A 33 8.10 5.71 1.38
C LYS A 33 7.51 5.85 -0.03
N TYR A 34 7.77 7.00 -0.68
CA TYR A 34 7.41 7.22 -2.09
C TYR A 34 8.43 6.53 -2.98
N LYS A 35 8.00 5.47 -3.68
CA LYS A 35 8.83 4.63 -4.54
C LYS A 35 8.00 4.11 -5.72
N LEU A 36 8.64 3.42 -6.65
CA LEU A 36 7.91 2.57 -7.57
C LEU A 36 7.28 1.42 -6.81
N ILE A 37 5.97 1.29 -6.95
CA ILE A 37 5.19 0.22 -6.35
C ILE A 37 4.48 -0.55 -7.44
N ALA A 38 4.23 -1.83 -7.17
CA ALA A 38 3.30 -2.65 -7.91
C ALA A 38 2.14 -3.04 -6.98
N PHE A 39 0.98 -3.30 -7.56
CA PHE A 39 -0.19 -3.71 -6.80
C PHE A 39 -0.25 -5.24 -6.73
N TYR A 40 -0.58 -5.74 -5.56
CA TYR A 40 -0.73 -7.17 -5.29
C TYR A 40 -2.01 -7.40 -4.51
N ALA A 41 -2.71 -8.49 -4.80
CA ALA A 41 -3.81 -8.99 -3.98
C ALA A 41 -3.28 -10.00 -2.94
N ASP A 42 -3.83 -9.95 -1.74
CA ASP A 42 -3.71 -11.02 -0.76
C ASP A 42 -4.84 -12.07 -0.91
N GLU A 43 -4.70 -13.18 -0.20
CA GLU A 43 -5.63 -14.32 -0.18
C GLU A 43 -7.08 -13.94 0.20
N TYR A 44 -7.29 -12.80 0.86
CA TYR A 44 -8.61 -12.28 1.24
C TYR A 44 -9.16 -11.30 0.20
N GLY A 45 -8.50 -11.15 -0.96
CA GLY A 45 -8.85 -10.18 -2.01
C GLY A 45 -8.42 -8.75 -1.68
N GLY A 46 -7.63 -8.53 -0.63
CA GLY A 46 -7.14 -7.21 -0.27
C GLY A 46 -6.03 -6.74 -1.22
N VAL A 47 -6.25 -5.63 -1.92
CA VAL A 47 -5.25 -5.06 -2.84
C VAL A 47 -4.33 -4.09 -2.10
N LYS A 48 -3.01 -4.28 -2.25
CA LYS A 48 -1.97 -3.45 -1.62
C LYS A 48 -0.90 -3.06 -2.63
N GLY A 49 -0.55 -1.77 -2.64
CA GLY A 49 0.60 -1.26 -3.38
C GLY A 49 1.89 -1.42 -2.58
N LEU A 50 2.84 -2.21 -3.10
CA LEU A 50 4.11 -2.55 -2.44
C LEU A 50 5.32 -2.17 -3.29
N CYS A 51 6.35 -1.63 -2.64
CA CYS A 51 7.65 -1.45 -3.29
C CYS A 51 8.42 -2.77 -3.38
N LYS A 52 9.41 -2.84 -4.28
CA LYS A 52 10.19 -4.06 -4.57
C LYS A 52 10.81 -4.71 -3.34
N GLU A 53 11.34 -3.91 -2.40
CA GLU A 53 11.92 -4.40 -1.14
C GLU A 53 10.85 -5.06 -0.26
N CYS A 54 9.77 -4.33 0.05
CA CYS A 54 8.71 -4.85 0.91
C CYS A 54 7.99 -6.06 0.30
N ARG A 55 7.87 -6.11 -1.04
CA ARG A 55 7.37 -7.29 -1.73
C ARG A 55 8.23 -8.52 -1.43
N LYS A 56 9.56 -8.42 -1.61
CA LYS A 56 10.49 -9.53 -1.35
C LYS A 56 10.47 -10.02 0.10
N GLU A 57 10.22 -9.14 1.06
CA GLU A 57 10.07 -9.52 2.46
C GLU A 57 8.76 -10.28 2.69
N ILE A 58 7.65 -9.81 2.10
CA ILE A 58 6.33 -10.43 2.29
C ILE A 58 6.23 -11.77 1.57
N GLU A 59 6.80 -11.89 0.37
CA GLU A 59 6.81 -13.12 -0.45
C GLU A 59 7.44 -14.31 0.30
N LYS A 60 8.30 -14.06 1.31
CA LYS A 60 8.85 -15.10 2.20
C LYS A 60 7.84 -15.65 3.21
N THR A 61 6.79 -14.89 3.51
CA THR A 61 5.83 -15.18 4.58
C THR A 61 4.43 -15.45 4.08
N ARG A 62 4.07 -14.93 2.90
CA ARG A 62 2.73 -14.99 2.32
C ARG A 62 2.82 -14.95 0.81
N GLU A 63 1.90 -15.65 0.16
CA GLU A 63 1.72 -15.55 -1.28
C GLU A 63 1.03 -14.23 -1.64
N LEU A 64 1.53 -13.59 -2.69
CA LEU A 64 1.03 -12.34 -3.23
C LEU A 64 0.70 -12.55 -4.70
N PHE A 65 -0.53 -12.22 -5.10
CA PHE A 65 -0.97 -12.36 -6.47
C PHE A 65 -0.82 -11.00 -7.18
N PRO A 66 -0.05 -10.91 -8.28
CA PRO A 66 -0.03 -9.68 -9.07
C PRO A 66 -1.42 -9.45 -9.69
N ILE A 67 -1.84 -8.18 -9.72
CA ILE A 67 -3.07 -7.75 -10.38
C ILE A 67 -2.79 -6.97 -11.67
#